data_AF-A0A933XX43-F1
#
_entry.id   AF-A0A933XX43-F1
#
_cell.length_a   1.000
_cell.length_b   1.000
_cell.length_c   1.000
_cell.angle_alpha   90.00
_cell.angle_beta   90.00
_cell.angle_gamma   90.00
#
_symmetry.space_group_name_H-M   'P 1'
#
loop_
_entity.id
_entity.type
_entity.pdbx_description
1 polymer ?
#
loop_
_entity_poly.entity_id
_entity_poly.type
_entity_poly.pdbx_seq_one_letter_code
_entity_poly.pdbx_strand_id
1 'polypeptide(L)'
;APEWRIAATWVDWADAVRAEARGRGLDPARATRLALVARLQGRDDDAWDHFASLAEHPEHAAALLPLFLPGVAPAELVALAPQGGQRGPCVPPLADGVVLRPAAPPPSTRAADVRLGYPTIERRSMRVDELTIGAARVRLTVALESDGVQVDVAHLGGGPAKLRVLLPELPDFEIYVQYDDWVRQDGVGSALEIELAPGDEPHSLFGRFQPRRVAWPTELPTRASHALANDGLVIALSADDPRLALVRAASDGLARLIEAPCRVEALARDSGSLDRARLGASVRIDLSDDASGRKWSSILSLAERWALAHPSAPPPGR
;
A
#
# COMPACT_ATOMS: atom_id res chain seq x y z
N ALA A 1 -3.85 2.68 17.72
CA ALA A 1 -3.51 3.67 16.67
C ALA A 1 -2.53 3.01 15.71
N PRO A 2 -2.54 3.28 14.39
CA PRO A 2 -1.62 2.60 13.49
C PRO A 2 -0.19 2.92 13.95
N GLU A 3 0.58 1.86 14.26
CA GLU A 3 1.92 1.92 14.85
C GLU A 3 2.88 2.83 14.06
N TRP A 4 2.60 3.00 12.76
CA TRP A 4 3.24 3.94 11.83
C TRP A 4 3.18 5.42 12.20
N ARG A 5 2.44 5.81 13.25
CA ARG A 5 2.45 7.18 13.79
C ARG A 5 3.61 7.46 14.76
N ILE A 6 4.43 6.45 15.06
CA ILE A 6 5.55 6.55 16.00
C ILE A 6 6.87 6.65 15.21
N ALA A 7 7.73 7.60 15.55
CA ALA A 7 9.02 7.82 14.87
C ALA A 7 9.94 6.59 14.88
N ALA A 8 9.96 5.84 15.99
CA ALA A 8 10.73 4.61 16.11
C ALA A 8 10.38 3.60 14.99
N THR A 9 9.10 3.50 14.62
CA THR A 9 8.63 2.57 13.58
C THR A 9 9.19 2.90 12.19
N TRP A 10 9.45 4.18 11.90
CA TRP A 10 10.06 4.60 10.62
C TRP A 10 11.56 4.31 10.57
N VAL A 11 12.24 4.45 11.70
CA VAL A 11 13.65 4.08 11.83
C VAL A 11 13.82 2.56 11.73
N ASP A 12 12.98 1.79 12.43
CA ASP A 12 12.99 0.33 12.39
C ASP A 12 12.71 -0.20 10.98
N TRP A 13 11.78 0.43 10.25
CA TRP A 13 11.54 0.12 8.85
C TRP A 13 12.79 0.38 8.00
N ALA A 14 13.42 1.56 8.11
CA ALA A 14 14.61 1.90 7.35
C ALA A 14 15.78 0.93 7.64
N ASP A 15 15.96 0.57 8.91
CA ASP A 15 16.99 -0.37 9.34
C ASP A 15 16.71 -1.78 8.82
N ALA A 16 15.44 -2.22 8.78
CA ALA A 16 15.04 -3.48 8.17
C ALA A 16 15.32 -3.51 6.66
N VAL A 17 14.95 -2.47 5.91
CA VAL A 17 15.25 -2.37 4.47
C VAL A 17 16.76 -2.42 4.22
N ARG A 18 17.55 -1.66 4.98
CA ARG A 18 19.02 -1.66 4.85
C ARG A 18 19.66 -2.99 5.25
N ALA A 19 19.09 -3.68 6.22
CA ALA A 19 19.54 -5.01 6.58
C ALA A 19 19.22 -6.00 5.46
N GLU A 20 18.04 -5.90 4.82
CA GLU A 20 17.65 -6.72 3.67
C GLU A 20 18.60 -6.50 2.48
N ALA A 21 18.86 -5.25 2.12
CA ALA A 21 19.77 -4.89 1.03
C ALA A 21 21.19 -5.48 1.20
N ARG A 22 21.67 -5.60 2.45
CA ARG A 22 23.01 -6.12 2.78
C ARG A 22 23.03 -7.63 3.00
N GLY A 23 21.87 -8.25 3.18
CA GLY A 23 21.76 -9.69 3.45
C GLY A 23 22.29 -10.53 2.29
N ARG A 24 22.93 -11.66 2.61
CA ARG A 24 23.33 -12.64 1.58
C ARG A 24 22.22 -13.66 1.26
N GLY A 25 21.09 -13.56 1.95
CA GLY A 25 19.93 -14.43 1.80
C GLY A 25 18.71 -13.80 2.48
N LEU A 26 17.54 -14.33 2.15
CA LEU A 26 16.26 -13.88 2.67
C LEU A 26 16.16 -14.09 4.18
N ASP A 27 15.71 -13.07 4.91
CA ASP A 27 15.23 -13.20 6.29
C ASP A 27 13.69 -13.18 6.28
N PRO A 28 13.01 -14.33 6.48
CA PRO A 28 11.56 -14.42 6.32
C PRO A 28 10.78 -13.54 7.29
N ALA A 29 11.28 -13.37 8.52
CA ALA A 29 10.64 -12.51 9.51
C ALA A 29 10.72 -11.04 9.08
N ARG A 30 11.84 -10.65 8.48
CA ARG A 30 12.05 -9.29 7.96
C ARG A 30 11.22 -9.02 6.72
N ALA A 31 11.24 -9.91 5.74
CA ALA A 31 10.40 -9.80 4.54
C ALA A 31 8.91 -9.75 4.91
N THR A 32 8.48 -10.54 5.91
CA THR A 32 7.11 -10.47 6.45
C THR A 32 6.79 -9.08 7.00
N ARG A 33 7.70 -8.51 7.81
CA ARG A 33 7.53 -7.16 8.35
C ARG A 33 7.49 -6.12 7.24
N LEU A 34 8.38 -6.19 6.25
CA LEU A 34 8.42 -5.24 5.13
C LEU A 34 7.14 -5.30 4.27
N ALA A 35 6.62 -6.50 3.99
CA ALA A 35 5.34 -6.68 3.30
C ALA A 35 4.19 -6.02 4.08
N LEU A 36 4.12 -6.25 5.39
CA LEU A 36 3.13 -5.62 6.27
C LEU A 36 3.25 -4.09 6.27
N VAL A 37 4.47 -3.56 6.38
CA VAL A 37 4.74 -2.11 6.35
C VAL A 37 4.22 -1.50 5.05
N ALA A 38 4.65 -2.05 3.92
CA ALA A 38 4.29 -1.58 2.59
C ALA A 38 2.76 -1.59 2.41
N ARG A 39 2.11 -2.68 2.81
CA ARG A 39 0.65 -2.82 2.74
C ARG A 39 -0.08 -1.75 3.55
N LEU A 40 0.36 -1.49 4.78
CA LEU A 40 -0.25 -0.47 5.64
C LEU A 40 0.02 0.98 5.20
N GLN A 41 1.03 1.17 4.36
CA GLN A 41 1.35 2.45 3.70
C GLN A 41 0.65 2.61 2.34
N GLY A 42 -0.17 1.64 1.91
CA GLY A 42 -0.85 1.64 0.60
C GLY A 42 0.12 1.43 -0.57
N ARG A 43 1.26 0.80 -0.33
CA ARG A 43 2.29 0.46 -1.34
C ARG A 43 2.12 -1.00 -1.76
N ASP A 44 0.98 -1.32 -2.37
CA ASP A 44 0.59 -2.72 -2.62
C ASP A 44 1.58 -3.48 -3.52
N ASP A 45 2.19 -2.82 -4.51
CA ASP A 45 3.21 -3.46 -5.37
C ASP A 45 4.47 -3.84 -4.57
N ASP A 46 4.95 -2.95 -3.71
CA ASP A 46 6.10 -3.25 -2.84
C ASP A 46 5.74 -4.35 -1.83
N ALA A 47 4.51 -4.34 -1.33
CA ALA A 47 4.01 -5.37 -0.42
C ALA A 47 3.97 -6.75 -1.10
N TRP A 48 3.56 -6.80 -2.37
CA TRP A 48 3.59 -8.02 -3.17
C TRP A 48 5.00 -8.51 -3.48
N ASP A 49 5.96 -7.61 -3.77
CA ASP A 49 7.36 -7.99 -3.98
C ASP A 49 7.94 -8.68 -2.73
N HIS A 50 7.72 -8.10 -1.54
CA HIS A 50 8.13 -8.71 -0.28
C HIS A 50 7.39 -10.02 0.00
N PHE A 51 6.08 -10.09 -0.28
CA PHE A 51 5.31 -11.32 -0.14
C PHE A 51 5.84 -12.43 -1.06
N ALA A 52 6.12 -12.11 -2.33
CA ALA A 52 6.62 -13.06 -3.31
C ALA A 52 8.00 -13.64 -2.92
N SER A 53 8.82 -12.86 -2.22
CA SER A 53 10.10 -13.35 -1.66
C SER A 53 9.90 -14.49 -0.66
N LEU A 54 8.74 -14.58 -0.01
CA LEU A 54 8.41 -15.60 1.00
C LEU A 54 7.91 -16.92 0.38
N ALA A 55 8.08 -17.15 -0.93
CA ALA A 55 7.58 -18.36 -1.59
C ALA A 55 8.07 -19.68 -0.94
N GLU A 56 9.29 -19.69 -0.41
CA GLU A 56 9.87 -20.84 0.30
C GLU A 56 9.49 -20.90 1.80
N HIS A 57 8.70 -19.93 2.29
CA HIS A 57 8.29 -19.75 3.69
C HIS A 57 6.76 -19.62 3.81
N PRO A 58 6.00 -20.69 3.50
CA PRO A 58 4.55 -20.63 3.39
C PRO A 58 3.83 -20.22 4.68
N GLU A 59 4.41 -20.48 5.85
CA GLU A 59 3.88 -20.04 7.15
C GLU A 59 3.86 -18.51 7.29
N HIS A 60 4.88 -17.84 6.75
CA HIS A 60 4.98 -16.39 6.74
C HIS A 60 4.03 -15.77 5.71
N ALA A 61 3.98 -16.36 4.51
CA ALA A 61 3.04 -15.95 3.48
C ALA A 61 1.57 -16.11 3.95
N ALA A 62 1.23 -17.25 4.56
CA ALA A 62 -0.11 -17.51 5.09
C ALA A 62 -0.55 -16.47 6.13
N ALA A 63 0.35 -16.03 7.01
CA ALA A 63 0.05 -15.00 8.00
C ALA A 63 -0.29 -13.63 7.40
N LEU A 64 0.23 -13.33 6.20
CA LEU A 64 0.01 -12.06 5.51
C LEU A 64 -1.23 -12.08 4.61
N LEU A 65 -1.61 -13.23 4.06
CA LEU A 65 -2.69 -13.35 3.08
C LEU A 65 -3.98 -12.61 3.47
N PRO A 66 -4.48 -12.63 4.72
CA PRO A 66 -5.69 -11.92 5.10
C PRO A 66 -5.65 -10.40 4.86
N LEU A 67 -4.46 -9.80 4.86
CA LEU A 67 -4.23 -8.37 4.61
C LEU A 67 -4.28 -8.01 3.12
N PHE A 68 -4.07 -8.99 2.25
CA PHE A 68 -4.16 -8.82 0.79
C PHE A 68 -5.54 -9.24 0.29
N LEU A 69 -6.01 -10.41 0.73
CA LEU A 69 -7.29 -10.99 0.36
C LEU A 69 -7.90 -11.69 1.59
N PRO A 70 -8.98 -11.16 2.19
CA PRO A 70 -9.90 -10.16 1.63
C PRO A 70 -9.52 -8.69 1.94
N GLY A 71 -8.33 -8.44 2.49
CA GLY A 71 -7.87 -7.08 2.77
C GLY A 71 -8.40 -6.51 4.08
N VAL A 72 -8.40 -7.33 5.12
CA VAL A 72 -8.90 -6.99 6.46
C VAL A 72 -7.87 -6.11 7.17
N ALA A 73 -8.32 -5.13 7.96
CA ALA A 73 -7.39 -4.30 8.72
C ALA A 73 -6.71 -5.12 9.83
N PRO A 74 -5.42 -4.88 10.19
CA PRO A 74 -4.76 -5.61 11.26
C PRO A 74 -5.50 -5.57 12.60
N ALA A 75 -6.15 -4.44 12.92
CA ALA A 75 -6.93 -4.29 14.14
C ALA A 75 -8.12 -5.27 14.20
N GLU A 76 -8.73 -5.57 13.05
CA GLU A 76 -9.81 -6.54 12.94
C GLU A 76 -9.27 -7.97 13.03
N LEU A 77 -8.10 -8.27 12.48
CA LEU A 77 -7.45 -9.58 12.61
C LEU A 77 -7.03 -9.89 14.05
N VAL A 78 -6.45 -8.91 14.77
CA VAL A 78 -6.02 -9.08 16.17
C VAL A 78 -7.21 -9.31 17.10
N ALA A 79 -8.35 -8.63 16.85
CA ALA A 79 -9.57 -8.84 17.62
C ALA A 79 -10.15 -10.26 17.47
N LEU A 80 -9.75 -10.97 16.41
CA LEU A 80 -10.30 -12.27 16.02
C LEU A 80 -9.30 -13.43 16.17
N ALA A 81 -8.07 -13.16 16.63
CA ALA A 81 -7.06 -14.19 16.80
C ALA A 81 -7.47 -15.19 17.91
N PRO A 82 -7.51 -16.50 17.64
CA PRO A 82 -7.83 -17.50 18.65
C PRO A 82 -6.80 -17.45 19.78
N GLN A 83 -7.28 -17.31 21.03
CA GLN A 83 -6.43 -17.41 22.21
C GLN A 83 -5.97 -18.86 22.40
N GLY A 84 -4.89 -19.23 21.73
CA GLY A 84 -4.21 -20.51 21.94
C GLY A 84 -3.99 -21.31 20.68
N GLY A 85 -2.88 -21.03 19.97
CA GLY A 85 -2.04 -21.97 19.21
C GLY A 85 -2.66 -22.91 18.16
N GLN A 86 -3.97 -22.89 17.94
CA GLN A 86 -4.65 -23.80 17.02
C GLN A 86 -4.52 -23.26 15.60
N ARG A 87 -4.13 -24.13 14.66
CA ARG A 87 -4.16 -23.86 13.22
C ARG A 87 -5.61 -23.67 12.78
N GLY A 88 -6.13 -22.46 12.93
CA GLY A 88 -7.42 -22.03 12.43
C GLY A 88 -7.39 -21.77 10.90
N PRO A 89 -8.54 -21.42 10.29
CA PRO A 89 -8.59 -20.97 8.91
C PRO A 89 -7.63 -19.79 8.68
N CYS A 90 -7.11 -19.67 7.45
CA CYS A 90 -6.17 -18.62 7.06
C CYS A 90 -6.70 -17.21 7.39
N VAL A 91 -8.03 -17.02 7.34
CA VAL A 91 -8.74 -15.81 7.78
C VAL A 91 -9.74 -16.20 8.88
N PRO A 92 -9.72 -15.57 10.07
CA PRO A 92 -10.72 -15.83 11.10
C PRO A 92 -12.11 -15.31 10.67
N PRO A 93 -13.21 -15.82 11.24
CA PRO A 93 -14.56 -15.35 10.94
C PRO A 93 -14.70 -13.84 11.14
N LEU A 94 -15.18 -13.13 10.12
CA LEU A 94 -15.35 -11.68 10.13
C LEU A 94 -16.75 -11.30 10.60
N ALA A 95 -16.87 -10.11 11.20
CA ALA A 95 -18.14 -9.57 11.65
C ALA A 95 -19.07 -9.20 10.47
N ASP A 96 -20.37 -9.20 10.73
CA ASP A 96 -21.35 -8.64 9.81
C ASP A 96 -21.10 -7.12 9.63
N GLY A 97 -21.19 -6.63 8.38
CA GLY A 97 -20.90 -5.24 8.02
C GLY A 97 -19.42 -4.87 7.89
N VAL A 98 -18.51 -5.85 7.91
CA VAL A 98 -17.06 -5.65 7.74
C VAL A 98 -16.73 -4.90 6.44
N VAL A 99 -15.67 -4.10 6.46
CA VAL A 99 -15.15 -3.41 5.27
C VAL A 99 -13.95 -4.18 4.73
N LEU A 100 -14.13 -4.83 3.59
CA LEU A 100 -13.07 -5.49 2.85
C LEU A 100 -12.32 -4.46 2.00
N ARG A 101 -10.99 -4.53 2.00
CA ARG A 101 -10.11 -3.65 1.22
C ARG A 101 -9.11 -4.49 0.45
N PRO A 102 -9.55 -5.41 -0.43
CA PRO A 102 -8.63 -6.30 -1.12
C PRO A 102 -7.53 -5.49 -1.83
N ALA A 103 -6.31 -5.99 -1.82
CA ALA A 103 -5.26 -5.45 -2.68
C ALA A 103 -5.62 -5.76 -4.15
N ALA A 104 -5.00 -5.07 -5.12
CA ALA A 104 -5.01 -5.58 -6.48
C ALA A 104 -4.22 -6.92 -6.52
N PRO A 105 -4.53 -7.87 -7.41
CA PRO A 105 -3.71 -9.07 -7.61
C PRO A 105 -2.24 -8.71 -7.84
N PRO A 106 -1.26 -9.59 -7.52
CA PRO A 106 0.16 -9.27 -7.63
C PRO A 106 0.58 -9.00 -9.08
N PRO A 107 1.48 -8.04 -9.33
CA PRO A 107 2.01 -7.80 -10.67
C PRO A 107 2.92 -8.94 -11.16
N SER A 108 2.94 -9.15 -12.48
CA SER A 108 3.89 -10.08 -13.13
C SER A 108 5.32 -9.55 -13.13
N THR A 109 5.47 -8.23 -12.99
CA THR A 109 6.73 -7.50 -12.99
C THR A 109 6.95 -6.90 -11.62
N ARG A 110 8.18 -6.95 -11.11
CA ARG A 110 8.52 -6.37 -9.81
C ARG A 110 8.25 -4.88 -9.78
N ALA A 111 7.89 -4.39 -8.62
CA ALA A 111 7.54 -3.00 -8.41
C ALA A 111 8.65 -2.04 -8.89
N ALA A 112 9.92 -2.37 -8.64
CA ALA A 112 11.09 -1.60 -9.09
C ALA A 112 11.23 -1.50 -10.62
N ASP A 113 10.68 -2.45 -11.35
CA ASP A 113 10.73 -2.55 -12.81
C ASP A 113 9.43 -2.02 -13.47
N VAL A 114 8.40 -1.70 -12.68
CA VAL A 114 7.16 -1.11 -13.17
C VAL A 114 7.44 0.31 -13.68
N ARG A 115 7.21 0.52 -14.98
CA ARG A 115 7.21 1.85 -15.60
C ARG A 115 5.83 2.46 -15.44
N LEU A 116 5.71 3.47 -14.58
CA LEU A 116 4.46 4.21 -14.46
C LEU A 116 4.15 4.95 -15.78
N GLY A 117 2.87 5.13 -16.07
CA GLY A 117 2.38 5.62 -17.37
C GLY A 117 2.30 4.55 -18.46
N TYR A 118 2.46 3.27 -18.12
CA TYR A 118 2.20 2.19 -19.07
C TYR A 118 0.70 2.15 -19.41
N PRO A 119 0.31 2.16 -20.71
CA PRO A 119 -1.08 2.35 -21.10
C PRO A 119 -1.95 1.10 -20.94
N THR A 120 -1.38 -0.04 -20.56
CA THR A 120 -2.07 -1.34 -20.56
C THR A 120 -2.06 -1.99 -19.19
N ILE A 121 -3.24 -2.40 -18.75
CA ILE A 121 -3.42 -3.23 -17.56
C ILE A 121 -3.29 -4.69 -17.97
N GLU A 122 -2.39 -5.42 -17.31
CA GLU A 122 -2.29 -6.86 -17.46
C GLU A 122 -3.46 -7.54 -16.76
N ARG A 123 -4.14 -8.45 -17.48
CA ARG A 123 -5.24 -9.23 -16.89
C ARG A 123 -4.72 -10.28 -15.91
N ARG A 124 -5.27 -10.29 -14.71
CA ARG A 124 -4.88 -11.21 -13.63
C ARG A 124 -5.98 -11.31 -12.59
N SER A 125 -6.07 -12.43 -11.89
CA SER A 125 -7.10 -12.64 -10.88
C SER A 125 -6.58 -13.38 -9.66
N MET A 126 -7.14 -13.08 -8.49
CA MET A 126 -6.98 -13.85 -7.26
C MET A 126 -8.34 -14.15 -6.63
N ARG A 127 -8.41 -15.22 -5.85
CA ARG A 127 -9.66 -15.72 -5.28
C ARG A 127 -9.42 -16.33 -3.91
N VAL A 128 -10.37 -16.08 -3.00
CA VAL A 128 -10.50 -16.78 -1.73
C VAL A 128 -11.89 -17.39 -1.63
N ASP A 129 -11.94 -18.66 -1.27
CA ASP A 129 -13.18 -19.41 -1.04
C ASP A 129 -13.42 -19.56 0.47
N GLU A 130 -14.68 -19.82 0.82
CA GLU A 130 -15.10 -20.15 2.19
C GLU A 130 -14.76 -19.09 3.27
N LEU A 131 -14.70 -17.81 2.88
CA LEU A 131 -14.59 -16.71 3.83
C LEU A 131 -15.87 -16.64 4.68
N THR A 132 -15.74 -16.66 6.00
CA THR A 132 -16.90 -16.54 6.90
C THR A 132 -17.12 -15.07 7.26
N ILE A 133 -18.28 -14.51 6.91
CA ILE A 133 -18.70 -13.14 7.25
C ILE A 133 -20.09 -13.21 7.87
N GLY A 134 -20.22 -12.78 9.14
CA GLY A 134 -21.47 -12.90 9.87
C GLY A 134 -21.95 -14.36 9.89
N ALA A 135 -23.14 -14.62 9.35
CA ALA A 135 -23.69 -15.98 9.22
C ALA A 135 -23.40 -16.65 7.86
N ALA A 136 -22.77 -15.94 6.91
CA ALA A 136 -22.54 -16.40 5.56
C ALA A 136 -21.13 -16.98 5.34
N ARG A 137 -21.04 -17.93 4.41
CA ARG A 137 -19.80 -18.35 3.76
C ARG A 137 -19.76 -17.77 2.35
N VAL A 138 -18.66 -17.13 2.00
CA VAL A 138 -18.55 -16.27 0.83
C VAL A 138 -17.31 -16.62 0.02
N ARG A 139 -17.41 -16.54 -1.31
CA ARG A 139 -16.26 -16.47 -2.22
C ARG A 139 -16.04 -15.02 -2.62
N LEU A 140 -14.79 -14.58 -2.55
CA LEU A 140 -14.36 -13.28 -3.04
C LEU A 140 -13.35 -13.50 -4.16
N THR A 141 -13.62 -12.94 -5.34
CA THR A 141 -12.70 -12.91 -6.48
C THR A 141 -12.34 -11.46 -6.77
N VAL A 142 -11.06 -11.18 -7.02
CA VAL A 142 -10.57 -9.86 -7.44
C VAL A 142 -9.83 -10.06 -8.74
N ALA A 143 -10.28 -9.41 -9.81
CA ALA A 143 -9.71 -9.51 -11.14
C ALA A 143 -9.35 -8.12 -11.67
N LEU A 144 -8.14 -7.97 -12.21
CA LEU A 144 -7.82 -6.86 -13.09
C LEU A 144 -8.21 -7.25 -14.50
N GLU A 145 -9.03 -6.38 -15.09
CA GLU A 145 -9.44 -6.46 -16.47
C GLU A 145 -8.68 -5.42 -17.30
N SER A 146 -8.80 -5.50 -18.62
CA SER A 146 -8.04 -4.63 -19.54
C SER A 146 -8.30 -3.13 -19.35
N ASP A 147 -9.44 -2.75 -18.74
CA ASP A 147 -9.84 -1.36 -18.53
C ASP A 147 -10.30 -1.06 -17.09
N GLY A 148 -10.05 -1.96 -16.13
CA GLY A 148 -10.60 -1.81 -14.79
C GLY A 148 -10.22 -2.90 -13.81
N VAL A 149 -10.93 -2.89 -12.69
CA VAL A 149 -10.93 -3.94 -11.68
C VAL A 149 -12.35 -4.43 -11.46
N GLN A 150 -12.52 -5.74 -11.36
CA GLN A 150 -13.75 -6.40 -10.97
C GLN A 150 -13.56 -7.11 -9.63
N VAL A 151 -14.52 -6.96 -8.73
CA VAL A 151 -14.59 -7.70 -7.48
C VAL A 151 -15.94 -8.42 -7.42
N ASP A 152 -15.87 -9.75 -7.41
CA ASP A 152 -17.07 -10.60 -7.36
C ASP A 152 -17.22 -11.21 -5.98
N VAL A 153 -18.43 -11.14 -5.45
CA VAL A 153 -18.81 -11.67 -4.13
C VAL A 153 -19.95 -12.66 -4.31
N ALA A 154 -19.69 -13.94 -4.05
CA ALA A 154 -20.68 -14.99 -4.20
C ALA A 154 -21.00 -15.65 -2.85
N HIS A 155 -22.28 -15.76 -2.52
CA HIS A 155 -22.74 -16.52 -1.37
C HIS A 155 -22.61 -18.03 -1.64
N LEU A 156 -21.85 -18.74 -0.81
CA LEU A 156 -21.62 -20.18 -0.93
C LEU A 156 -22.53 -21.02 0.00
N GLY A 157 -23.10 -20.40 1.04
CA GLY A 157 -23.97 -21.07 2.01
C GLY A 157 -23.99 -20.38 3.36
N GLY A 158 -24.90 -20.78 4.26
CA GLY A 158 -25.08 -20.16 5.56
C GLY A 158 -26.33 -19.28 5.61
N GLY A 159 -26.35 -18.32 6.54
CA GLY A 159 -27.38 -17.29 6.63
C GLY A 159 -27.03 -16.03 5.82
N PRO A 160 -27.90 -15.01 5.83
CA PRO A 160 -27.61 -13.73 5.19
C PRO A 160 -26.45 -13.00 5.88
N ALA A 161 -25.79 -12.11 5.14
CA ALA A 161 -24.72 -11.26 5.67
C ALA A 161 -24.66 -9.91 4.93
N LYS A 162 -24.13 -8.90 5.62
CA LYS A 162 -23.79 -7.60 5.03
C LYS A 162 -22.29 -7.43 5.01
N LEU A 163 -21.78 -6.80 3.95
CA LEU A 163 -20.38 -6.41 3.87
C LEU A 163 -20.22 -5.14 3.04
N ARG A 164 -19.04 -4.54 3.12
CA ARG A 164 -18.64 -3.42 2.28
C ARG A 164 -17.33 -3.74 1.58
N VAL A 165 -17.17 -3.32 0.34
CA VAL A 165 -15.95 -3.57 -0.43
C VAL A 165 -15.42 -2.26 -0.99
N LEU A 166 -14.16 -1.94 -0.68
CA LEU A 166 -13.43 -0.87 -1.32
C LEU A 166 -12.62 -1.45 -2.49
N LEU A 167 -12.92 -1.01 -3.71
CA LEU A 167 -12.19 -1.42 -4.91
C LEU A 167 -10.72 -0.95 -4.86
N PRO A 168 -9.75 -1.82 -5.16
CA PRO A 168 -8.35 -1.42 -5.18
C PRO A 168 -8.03 -0.53 -6.39
N GLU A 169 -7.14 0.43 -6.19
CA GLU A 169 -6.56 1.22 -7.28
C GLU A 169 -5.13 0.76 -7.57
N LEU A 170 -4.75 0.77 -8.85
CA LEU A 170 -3.36 0.63 -9.25
C LEU A 170 -2.63 1.99 -9.12
N PRO A 171 -1.29 2.01 -8.95
CA PRO A 171 -0.57 3.28 -8.82
C PRO A 171 -0.76 4.23 -10.02
N ASP A 172 -0.75 3.67 -11.23
CA ASP A 172 -0.87 4.38 -12.52
C ASP A 172 -2.26 4.82 -12.90
N PHE A 173 -3.26 4.26 -12.24
CA PHE A 173 -4.64 4.41 -12.64
C PHE A 173 -5.43 4.97 -11.47
N GLU A 174 -6.46 5.72 -11.79
CA GLU A 174 -7.49 6.04 -10.82
C GLU A 174 -8.80 5.48 -11.32
N ILE A 175 -9.65 5.07 -10.37
CA ILE A 175 -11.01 4.73 -10.72
C ILE A 175 -11.72 6.06 -10.99
N TYR A 176 -12.39 6.15 -12.13
CA TYR A 176 -13.17 7.36 -12.48
C TYR A 176 -14.67 7.08 -12.60
N VAL A 177 -15.05 5.79 -12.68
CA VAL A 177 -16.45 5.33 -12.60
C VAL A 177 -16.49 4.01 -11.84
N GLN A 178 -17.48 3.85 -10.97
CA GLN A 178 -17.76 2.61 -10.25
C GLN A 178 -19.18 2.10 -10.57
N TYR A 179 -19.34 0.78 -10.56
CA TYR A 179 -20.59 0.09 -10.79
C TYR A 179 -20.79 -0.98 -9.71
N ASP A 180 -22.06 -1.19 -9.36
CA ASP A 180 -22.56 -2.30 -8.55
C ASP A 180 -23.62 -3.02 -9.39
N ASP A 181 -23.37 -4.27 -9.77
CA ASP A 181 -24.23 -5.05 -10.65
C ASP A 181 -24.66 -4.29 -11.93
N TRP A 182 -23.67 -3.64 -12.56
CA TRP A 182 -23.83 -2.79 -13.75
C TRP A 182 -24.59 -1.47 -13.54
N VAL A 183 -25.00 -1.16 -12.31
CA VAL A 183 -25.58 0.12 -11.93
C VAL A 183 -24.47 1.09 -11.54
N ARG A 184 -24.33 2.17 -12.32
CA ARG A 184 -23.34 3.21 -12.05
C ARG A 184 -23.60 3.90 -10.72
N GLN A 185 -22.55 4.08 -9.95
CA GLN A 185 -22.57 4.78 -8.65
C GLN A 185 -22.18 6.25 -8.81
N ASP A 186 -22.75 7.10 -7.97
CA ASP A 186 -22.45 8.55 -7.95
C ASP A 186 -21.13 8.85 -7.25
N GLY A 187 -20.77 8.04 -6.24
CA GLY A 187 -19.51 8.12 -5.52
C GLY A 187 -18.43 7.27 -6.16
N VAL A 188 -17.19 7.77 -6.17
CA VAL A 188 -16.00 7.00 -6.56
C VAL A 188 -15.04 6.96 -5.38
N GLY A 189 -14.45 5.79 -5.12
CA GLY A 189 -13.50 5.57 -4.04
C GLY A 189 -14.15 5.37 -2.66
N SER A 190 -15.47 5.32 -2.58
CA SER A 190 -16.21 4.84 -1.40
C SER A 190 -16.34 3.32 -1.41
N ALA A 191 -16.45 2.71 -0.23
CA ALA A 191 -16.76 1.29 -0.15
C ALA A 191 -18.22 1.04 -0.56
N LEU A 192 -18.45 0.06 -1.42
CA LEU A 192 -19.77 -0.34 -1.91
C LEU A 192 -20.41 -1.33 -0.94
N GLU A 193 -21.68 -1.12 -0.59
CA GLU A 193 -22.45 -1.99 0.32
C GLU A 193 -23.03 -3.17 -0.44
N ILE A 194 -22.90 -4.37 0.12
CA ILE A 194 -23.46 -5.61 -0.42
C ILE A 194 -24.28 -6.28 0.69
N GLU A 195 -25.51 -6.66 0.36
CA GLU A 195 -26.34 -7.54 1.17
C GLU A 195 -26.43 -8.89 0.47
N LEU A 196 -25.95 -9.95 1.12
CA LEU A 196 -25.99 -11.32 0.62
C LEU A 196 -27.12 -12.09 1.28
N ALA A 197 -27.93 -12.77 0.49
CA ALA A 197 -28.91 -13.74 0.92
C ALA A 197 -28.66 -15.13 0.30
N PRO A 198 -29.15 -16.21 0.94
CA PRO A 198 -29.04 -17.54 0.38
C PRO A 198 -29.76 -17.69 -0.97
N GLY A 199 -29.01 -18.08 -2.00
CA GLY A 199 -29.52 -18.27 -3.35
C GLY A 199 -29.33 -17.07 -4.28
N ASP A 200 -28.75 -15.98 -3.78
CA ASP A 200 -28.43 -14.81 -4.60
C ASP A 200 -27.41 -15.13 -5.70
N GLU A 201 -27.55 -14.43 -6.82
CA GLU A 201 -26.52 -14.40 -7.85
C GLU A 201 -25.25 -13.70 -7.33
N PRO A 202 -24.06 -13.98 -7.89
CA PRO A 202 -22.85 -13.27 -7.50
C PRO A 202 -22.96 -11.76 -7.75
N HIS A 203 -22.73 -10.96 -6.71
CA HIS A 203 -22.62 -9.51 -6.85
C HIS A 203 -21.29 -9.17 -7.52
N SER A 204 -21.35 -8.31 -8.53
CA SER A 204 -20.21 -7.90 -9.35
C SER A 204 -19.98 -6.40 -9.21
N LEU A 205 -18.93 -6.03 -8.49
CA LEU A 205 -18.48 -4.65 -8.36
C LEU A 205 -17.42 -4.34 -9.40
N PHE A 206 -17.59 -3.27 -10.17
CA PHE A 206 -16.64 -2.91 -11.22
C PHE A 206 -16.15 -1.47 -11.09
N GLY A 207 -14.84 -1.27 -11.15
CA GLY A 207 -14.19 0.03 -11.17
C GLY A 207 -13.47 0.24 -12.48
N ARG A 208 -13.87 1.24 -13.26
CA ARG A 208 -13.20 1.54 -14.53
C ARG A 208 -12.01 2.46 -14.31
N PHE A 209 -10.88 2.10 -14.86
CA PHE A 209 -9.64 2.85 -14.74
C PHE A 209 -9.49 3.90 -15.84
N GLN A 210 -8.91 5.02 -15.47
CA GLN A 210 -8.29 5.95 -16.41
C GLN A 210 -6.83 6.16 -16.01
N PRO A 211 -5.93 6.41 -16.98
CA PRO A 211 -4.57 6.79 -16.65
C PRO A 211 -4.59 8.00 -15.74
N ARG A 212 -3.90 7.89 -14.61
CA ARG A 212 -3.72 9.01 -13.71
C ARG A 212 -2.84 10.04 -14.42
N ARG A 213 -3.15 11.33 -14.26
CA ARG A 213 -2.24 12.39 -14.74
C ARG A 213 -1.01 12.42 -13.84
N VAL A 214 -0.04 11.56 -14.11
CA VAL A 214 1.19 11.46 -13.32
C VAL A 214 2.20 12.50 -13.83
N ALA A 215 2.48 13.51 -13.00
CA ALA A 215 3.62 14.43 -13.17
C ALA A 215 4.74 14.08 -12.17
N TRP A 216 4.86 12.81 -11.81
CA TRP A 216 5.81 12.30 -10.82
C TRP A 216 6.81 11.35 -11.46
N PRO A 217 8.11 11.41 -11.13
CA PRO A 217 9.10 10.45 -11.62
C PRO A 217 8.95 9.10 -10.92
N THR A 218 9.15 8.04 -11.68
CA THR A 218 8.71 6.68 -11.30
C THR A 218 9.76 5.63 -11.56
N GLU A 219 10.67 5.94 -12.49
CA GLU A 219 11.87 5.16 -12.70
C GLU A 219 12.85 5.42 -11.56
N LEU A 220 13.45 4.34 -11.06
CA LEU A 220 14.51 4.44 -10.09
C LEU A 220 15.75 5.04 -10.79
N PRO A 221 16.28 6.19 -10.33
CA PRO A 221 17.49 6.74 -10.93
C PRO A 221 18.66 5.77 -10.69
N THR A 222 19.64 5.77 -11.60
CA THR A 222 20.86 4.95 -11.45
C THR A 222 21.87 5.57 -10.48
N ARG A 223 21.73 6.87 -10.18
CA ARG A 223 22.59 7.64 -9.28
C ARG A 223 21.77 8.71 -8.57
N ALA A 224 22.14 9.03 -7.34
CA ALA A 224 21.58 10.18 -6.64
C ALA A 224 21.93 11.46 -7.40
N SER A 225 20.99 12.41 -7.47
CA SER A 225 21.27 13.72 -8.04
C SER A 225 22.27 14.48 -7.18
N HIS A 226 23.08 15.36 -7.78
CA HIS A 226 24.02 16.20 -7.03
C HIS A 226 23.32 17.07 -5.97
N ALA A 227 22.12 17.57 -6.29
CA ALA A 227 21.26 18.30 -5.37
C ALA A 227 20.88 17.46 -4.14
N LEU A 228 20.45 16.21 -4.34
CA LEU A 228 20.13 15.31 -3.23
C LEU A 228 21.37 14.99 -2.39
N ALA A 229 22.50 14.71 -3.04
CA ALA A 229 23.73 14.32 -2.36
C ALA A 229 24.35 15.44 -1.52
N ASN A 230 24.32 16.69 -2.01
CA ASN A 230 24.94 17.83 -1.34
C ASN A 230 23.99 18.53 -0.36
N ASP A 231 22.73 18.68 -0.74
CA ASP A 231 21.79 19.59 -0.07
C ASP A 231 20.58 18.87 0.54
N GLY A 232 20.46 17.56 0.31
CA GLY A 232 19.43 16.72 0.89
C GLY A 232 18.03 16.89 0.28
N LEU A 233 17.06 16.29 0.97
CA LEU A 233 15.64 16.29 0.63
C LEU A 233 14.85 17.19 1.58
N VAL A 234 13.99 18.04 1.01
CA VAL A 234 13.04 18.86 1.76
C VAL A 234 11.62 18.41 1.45
N ILE A 235 10.86 18.05 2.47
CA ILE A 235 9.44 17.74 2.36
C ILE A 235 8.65 18.91 2.91
N ALA A 236 7.82 19.53 2.07
CA ALA A 236 7.01 20.66 2.43
C ALA A 236 5.56 20.25 2.67
N LEU A 237 4.95 20.72 3.76
CA LEU A 237 3.52 20.57 4.06
C LEU A 237 2.96 21.91 4.51
N SER A 238 1.64 22.07 4.42
CA SER A 238 0.96 23.16 5.12
C SER A 238 1.22 23.05 6.62
N ALA A 239 1.41 24.19 7.30
CA ALA A 239 1.63 24.22 8.75
C ALA A 239 0.46 23.62 9.55
N ASP A 240 -0.76 23.69 9.00
CA ASP A 240 -1.96 23.12 9.60
C ASP A 240 -2.23 21.68 9.17
N ASP A 241 -1.32 21.05 8.40
CA ASP A 241 -1.54 19.70 7.90
C ASP A 241 -1.53 18.70 9.07
N PRO A 242 -2.61 17.92 9.28
CA PRO A 242 -2.70 16.97 10.39
C PRO A 242 -1.64 15.86 10.32
N ARG A 243 -0.96 15.68 9.18
CA ARG A 243 0.11 14.71 8.97
C ARG A 243 1.50 15.27 9.30
N LEU A 244 1.64 16.55 9.66
CA LEU A 244 2.96 17.16 9.88
C LEU A 244 3.82 16.37 10.87
N ALA A 245 3.24 15.93 11.99
CA ALA A 245 3.93 15.12 12.99
C ALA A 245 4.36 13.75 12.43
N LEU A 246 3.50 13.13 11.62
CA LEU A 246 3.80 11.85 10.97
C LEU A 246 4.94 11.98 9.97
N VAL A 247 4.93 13.01 9.12
CA VAL A 247 5.97 13.21 8.11
C VAL A 247 7.31 13.58 8.76
N ARG A 248 7.29 14.35 9.85
CA ARG A 248 8.49 14.61 10.68
C ARG A 248 9.04 13.32 11.30
N ALA A 249 8.17 12.47 11.82
CA ALA A 249 8.58 11.17 12.35
C ALA A 249 9.20 10.27 11.27
N ALA A 250 8.72 10.37 10.03
CA ALA A 250 9.20 9.59 8.91
C ALA A 250 10.47 10.13 8.23
N SER A 251 10.80 11.41 8.39
CA SER A 251 11.97 12.01 7.72
C SER A 251 13.28 11.37 8.16
N ASP A 252 13.38 10.91 9.41
CA ASP A 252 14.59 10.21 9.90
C ASP A 252 14.77 8.85 9.21
N GLY A 253 13.69 8.09 9.02
CA GLY A 253 13.71 6.84 8.27
C GLY A 253 14.08 7.08 6.80
N LEU A 254 13.47 8.09 6.17
CA LEU A 254 13.81 8.49 4.80
C LEU A 254 15.27 8.88 4.65
N ALA A 255 15.82 9.70 5.56
CA ALA A 255 17.21 10.13 5.53
C ALA A 255 18.18 8.93 5.53
N ARG A 256 17.86 7.87 6.29
CA ARG A 256 18.64 6.62 6.32
C ARG A 256 18.55 5.83 5.01
N LEU A 257 17.38 5.78 4.38
CA LEU A 257 17.17 5.07 3.12
C LEU A 257 17.82 5.75 1.92
N ILE A 258 17.80 7.09 1.89
CA ILE A 258 18.37 7.85 0.77
C ILE A 258 19.83 8.25 1.02
N GLU A 259 20.35 8.02 2.23
CA GLU A 259 21.71 8.42 2.64
C GLU A 259 21.99 9.92 2.49
N ALA A 260 20.96 10.75 2.65
CA ALA A 260 21.06 12.20 2.58
C ALA A 260 20.19 12.85 3.66
N PRO A 261 20.52 14.08 4.11
CA PRO A 261 19.68 14.80 5.06
C PRO A 261 18.24 14.93 4.54
N CYS A 262 17.25 14.62 5.38
CA CYS A 262 15.84 14.84 5.07
C CYS A 262 15.23 15.77 6.11
N ARG A 263 14.66 16.90 5.67
CA ARG A 263 14.01 17.88 6.55
C ARG A 263 12.57 18.13 6.15
N VAL A 264 11.74 18.46 7.14
CA VAL A 264 10.33 18.80 6.93
C VAL A 264 10.13 20.29 7.20
N GLU A 265 9.57 20.99 6.22
CA GLU A 265 9.25 22.41 6.29
C GLU A 265 7.72 22.61 6.34
N ALA A 266 7.27 23.37 7.34
CA ALA A 266 5.88 23.78 7.47
C ALA A 266 5.68 25.14 6.76
N LEU A 267 4.86 25.16 5.72
CA LEU A 267 4.53 26.35 4.93
C LEU A 267 3.34 27.09 5.54
N ALA A 268 3.45 28.41 5.68
CA ALA A 268 2.31 29.24 6.06
C ALA A 268 1.32 29.35 4.88
N ARG A 269 0.01 29.47 5.16
CA ARG A 269 -1.03 29.58 4.12
C ARG A 269 -0.82 30.77 3.18
N ASP A 270 -0.21 31.85 3.67
CA ASP A 270 -0.06 33.12 2.96
C ASP A 270 1.35 33.35 2.38
N SER A 271 2.26 32.39 2.51
CA SER A 271 3.57 32.46 1.83
C SER A 271 3.35 32.25 0.33
N GLY A 272 3.10 33.35 -0.37
CA GLY A 272 2.93 33.40 -1.82
C GLY A 272 4.12 32.79 -2.57
N SER A 273 3.93 32.60 -3.88
CA SER A 273 4.85 32.00 -4.87
C SER A 273 6.33 32.40 -4.79
N LEU A 274 6.69 33.49 -4.10
CA LEU A 274 8.04 34.05 -4.02
C LEU A 274 8.93 33.38 -2.96
N ASP A 275 8.39 32.79 -1.88
CA ASP A 275 9.20 32.01 -0.92
C ASP A 275 9.56 30.62 -1.47
N ARG A 276 8.77 30.10 -2.41
CA ARG A 276 9.01 28.81 -3.10
C ARG A 276 10.29 28.83 -3.95
N ALA A 277 10.78 30.00 -4.34
CA ALA A 277 11.95 30.17 -5.21
C ALA A 277 13.26 30.51 -4.48
N ARG A 278 13.22 30.74 -3.15
CA ARG A 278 14.34 31.39 -2.41
C ARG A 278 15.24 30.49 -1.57
N LEU A 279 15.10 29.17 -1.64
CA LEU A 279 16.02 28.25 -0.96
C LEU A 279 16.73 27.38 -1.98
N GLY A 280 18.03 27.62 -2.15
CA GLY A 280 18.87 26.96 -3.14
C GLY A 280 19.01 25.45 -2.96
N ALA A 281 19.26 24.79 -4.09
CA ALA A 281 19.96 23.52 -4.30
C ALA A 281 19.44 22.21 -3.67
N SER A 282 18.50 22.20 -2.72
CA SER A 282 17.88 20.95 -2.23
C SER A 282 16.79 20.41 -3.17
N VAL A 283 16.62 19.08 -3.23
CA VAL A 283 15.44 18.47 -3.85
C VAL A 283 14.23 18.76 -2.96
N ARG A 284 13.21 19.44 -3.48
CA ARG A 284 12.00 19.79 -2.72
C ARG A 284 10.78 19.03 -3.23
N ILE A 285 10.04 18.45 -2.29
CA ILE A 285 8.76 17.78 -2.57
C ILE A 285 7.66 18.49 -1.80
N ASP A 286 6.68 19.01 -2.55
CA ASP A 286 5.51 19.67 -1.99
C ASP A 286 4.34 18.67 -1.84
N LEU A 287 3.94 18.45 -0.59
CA LEU A 287 2.80 17.62 -0.18
C LEU A 287 1.60 18.47 0.28
N SER A 288 1.54 19.76 -0.06
CA SER A 288 0.41 20.62 0.29
C SER A 288 -0.80 20.49 -0.65
N ASP A 289 -0.75 19.60 -1.65
CA ASP A 289 -1.82 19.43 -2.64
C ASP A 289 -2.69 18.18 -2.39
N ASP A 290 -3.78 18.07 -3.15
CA ASP A 290 -4.76 16.98 -3.04
C ASP A 290 -4.17 15.60 -3.36
N ALA A 291 -3.00 15.54 -4.01
CA ALA A 291 -2.30 14.30 -4.35
C ALA A 291 -1.30 13.84 -3.26
N SER A 292 -1.19 14.59 -2.16
CA SER A 292 -0.18 14.42 -1.13
C SER A 292 -0.09 13.03 -0.49
N GLY A 293 -1.21 12.33 -0.28
CA GLY A 293 -1.20 10.95 0.23
C GLY A 293 -0.49 9.98 -0.71
N ARG A 294 -0.74 10.10 -2.01
CA ARG A 294 -0.09 9.26 -3.04
C ARG A 294 1.36 9.64 -3.25
N LYS A 295 1.66 10.94 -3.35
CA LYS A 295 3.05 11.42 -3.41
C LYS A 295 3.86 10.86 -2.26
N TRP A 296 3.29 10.87 -1.06
CA TRP A 296 3.91 10.30 0.12
C TRP A 296 4.22 8.81 -0.05
N SER A 297 3.24 7.98 -0.42
CA SER A 297 3.48 6.54 -0.69
C SER A 297 4.52 6.32 -1.79
N SER A 298 4.52 7.10 -2.87
CA SER A 298 5.52 7.00 -3.95
C SER A 298 6.93 7.36 -3.49
N ILE A 299 7.10 8.36 -2.63
CA ILE A 299 8.41 8.73 -2.06
C ILE A 299 8.96 7.57 -1.22
N LEU A 300 8.10 6.96 -0.39
CA LEU A 300 8.47 5.81 0.42
C LEU A 300 8.87 4.61 -0.45
N SER A 301 8.10 4.30 -1.51
CA SER A 301 8.43 3.26 -2.50
C SER A 301 9.79 3.53 -3.15
N LEU A 302 10.02 4.75 -3.65
CA LEU A 302 11.27 5.11 -4.32
C LEU A 302 12.47 5.03 -3.37
N ALA A 303 12.34 5.49 -2.13
CA ALA A 303 13.39 5.43 -1.14
C ALA A 303 13.74 3.98 -0.75
N GLU A 304 12.73 3.12 -0.57
CA GLU A 304 12.93 1.70 -0.27
C GLU A 304 13.62 0.98 -1.42
N ARG A 305 13.10 1.12 -2.64
CA ARG A 305 13.68 0.51 -3.85
C ARG A 305 15.11 1.02 -4.10
N TRP A 306 15.35 2.30 -3.88
CA TRP A 306 16.69 2.88 -3.94
C TRP A 306 17.65 2.20 -2.98
N ALA A 307 17.26 2.05 -1.71
CA ALA A 307 18.09 1.44 -0.68
C ALA A 307 18.36 -0.06 -0.94
N LEU A 308 17.39 -0.77 -1.49
CA LEU A 308 17.53 -2.18 -1.90
C LEU A 308 18.47 -2.34 -3.10
N ALA A 309 18.41 -1.42 -4.08
CA ALA A 309 19.27 -1.43 -5.26
C ALA A 309 20.70 -0.92 -4.99
N HIS A 310 20.88 -0.12 -3.95
CA HIS A 310 22.16 0.50 -3.58
C HIS A 310 22.56 0.10 -2.14
N PRO A 311 22.99 -1.15 -1.93
CA PRO A 311 23.46 -1.58 -0.62
C PRO A 311 24.69 -0.76 -0.23
N SER A 312 24.58 0.00 0.85
CA SER A 312 25.70 0.74 1.43
C SER A 312 26.81 -0.23 1.85
N ALA A 313 28.07 0.24 1.79
CA ALA A 313 29.15 -0.48 2.46
C ALA A 313 28.78 -0.71 3.93
N PRO A 314 29.11 -1.88 4.53
CA PRO A 314 28.90 -2.07 5.96
C PRO A 314 29.63 -0.96 6.73
N PRO A 315 29.04 -0.40 7.79
CA PRO A 315 29.78 0.52 8.64
C PRO A 315 31.06 -0.19 9.11
N PRO A 316 32.22 0.50 9.13
CA PRO A 316 33.45 -0.11 9.62
C PRO A 316 33.19 -0.68 11.01
N GLY A 317 33.55 -1.95 11.20
CA GLY A 317 33.11 -2.80 12.31
C GLY A 317 33.20 -2.11 13.67
N ARG A 318 32.12 -2.20 14.44
CA ARG A 318 32.14 -2.02 15.88
C ARG A 318 32.47 -3.34 16.56
#